data_AF-A0A7C6F8D7-F1
#
_entry.id   AF-A0A7C6F8D7-F1
#
_cell.length_a   1.000
_cell.length_b   1.000
_cell.length_c   1.000
_cell.angle_alpha   90.00
_cell.angle_beta   90.00
_cell.angle_gamma   90.00
#
_symmetry.space_group_name_H-M   'P 1'
#
loop_
_entity.id
_entity.type
_entity.pdbx_description
1 polymer ?
#
loop_
_entity_poly.entity_id
_entity_poly.type
_entity_poly.pdbx_seq_one_letter_code
_entity_poly.pdbx_strand_id
1 'polypeptide(L)'
;MSGSYGCSPSKKSIKSEKIQLEQMLLSMDENQVREKFGEPTVISRTSENNILWTYKPSWRIIPYNKDTVYIEFEKGKVIRAYKVR
;
A
#
# COMPACT_ATOMS: atom_id res chain seq x y z
N MET A 1 -19.51 -7.25 -42.92
CA MET A 1 -18.18 -7.05 -42.31
C MET A 1 -18.39 -7.02 -40.81
N SER A 2 -18.21 -8.16 -40.15
CA SER A 2 -18.45 -8.31 -38.71
C SER A 2 -17.11 -8.28 -38.00
N GLY A 3 -16.76 -7.14 -37.42
CA GLY A 3 -15.55 -6.96 -36.61
C GLY A 3 -15.94 -6.65 -35.18
N SER A 4 -15.98 -7.69 -34.34
CA SER A 4 -16.24 -7.59 -32.91
C SER A 4 -15.03 -6.96 -32.21
N TYR A 5 -15.14 -5.73 -31.73
CA TYR A 5 -14.13 -5.13 -30.83
C TYR A 5 -14.37 -5.60 -29.40
N GLY A 6 -13.87 -6.80 -29.10
CA GLY A 6 -13.64 -7.25 -27.73
C GLY A 6 -12.15 -7.17 -27.41
N CYS A 7 -11.78 -6.42 -26.37
CA CYS A 7 -10.89 -6.86 -25.29
C CYS A 7 -10.46 -5.69 -24.41
N SER A 8 -10.95 -5.69 -23.16
CA SER A 8 -10.30 -5.02 -22.03
C SER A 8 -9.04 -5.79 -21.62
N PRO A 9 -7.94 -5.11 -21.26
CA PRO A 9 -7.00 -5.69 -20.30
C PRO A 9 -6.42 -4.64 -19.34
N SER A 10 -6.80 -4.67 -18.07
CA SER A 10 -6.12 -3.88 -17.03
C SER A 10 -6.12 -4.61 -15.68
N LYS A 11 -5.46 -5.77 -15.62
CA LYS A 11 -5.20 -6.50 -14.34
C LYS A 11 -3.72 -6.77 -14.06
N LYS A 12 -2.81 -6.61 -15.04
CA LYS A 12 -1.37 -6.92 -14.86
C LYS A 12 -0.61 -5.86 -14.04
N SER A 13 -0.97 -4.58 -14.12
CA SER A 13 -0.25 -3.48 -13.43
C SER A 13 -0.45 -3.46 -11.90
N ILE A 14 -1.55 -4.02 -11.39
CA ILE A 14 -1.90 -3.98 -9.97
C ILE A 14 -0.99 -4.91 -9.16
N LYS A 15 -0.82 -6.13 -9.64
CA LYS A 15 0.00 -7.14 -8.96
C LYS A 15 1.48 -6.76 -8.99
N SER A 16 1.95 -6.19 -10.11
CA SER A 16 3.36 -5.78 -10.25
C SER A 16 3.75 -4.68 -9.28
N GLU A 17 2.92 -3.66 -9.09
CA GLU A 17 3.24 -2.56 -8.17
C GLU A 17 3.10 -2.94 -6.70
N LYS A 18 2.10 -3.76 -6.35
CA LYS A 18 2.02 -4.30 -4.98
C LYS A 18 3.28 -5.10 -4.65
N ILE A 19 3.71 -5.98 -5.56
CA ILE A 19 4.93 -6.77 -5.39
C ILE A 19 6.17 -5.88 -5.31
N GLN A 20 6.26 -4.83 -6.13
CA GLN A 20 7.39 -3.90 -6.07
C GLN A 20 7.46 -3.15 -4.74
N LEU A 21 6.33 -2.65 -4.24
CA LEU A 21 6.29 -1.91 -2.98
C LEU A 21 6.57 -2.83 -1.78
N GLU A 22 6.04 -4.06 -1.78
CA GLU A 22 6.40 -5.08 -0.79
C GLU A 22 7.90 -5.41 -0.84
N GLN A 23 8.47 -5.67 -2.01
CA GLN A 23 9.89 -6.02 -2.15
C GLN A 23 10.83 -4.88 -1.77
N MET A 24 10.46 -3.62 -2.04
CA MET A 24 11.28 -2.46 -1.70
C MET A 24 11.29 -2.15 -0.20
N LEU A 25 10.23 -2.50 0.53
CA LEU A 25 10.06 -2.13 1.94
C LEU A 25 10.29 -3.30 2.89
N LEU A 26 10.30 -4.54 2.40
CA LEU A 26 10.45 -5.74 3.22
C LEU A 26 11.67 -5.62 4.14
N SER A 27 11.50 -5.97 5.42
CA SER A 27 12.56 -5.95 6.45
C SER A 27 13.13 -4.59 6.82
N MET A 28 12.63 -3.47 6.27
CA MET A 28 12.95 -2.15 6.78
C MET A 28 12.42 -1.96 8.20
N ASP A 29 13.12 -1.17 9.00
CA ASP A 29 12.64 -0.76 10.32
C ASP A 29 11.80 0.53 10.23
N GLU A 30 11.13 0.86 11.33
CA GLU A 30 10.24 2.02 11.43
C GLU A 30 10.92 3.35 11.06
N ASN A 31 12.21 3.54 11.39
CA ASN A 31 12.90 4.78 11.06
C ASN A 31 13.16 4.91 9.57
N GLN A 32 13.61 3.82 8.92
CA GLN A 32 13.81 3.80 7.47
C GLN A 32 12.52 4.06 6.69
N VAL A 33 11.40 3.52 7.17
CA VAL A 33 10.09 3.80 6.58
C VAL A 33 9.71 5.27 6.76
N ARG A 34 9.93 5.84 7.95
CA ARG A 34 9.66 7.25 8.23
C ARG A 34 10.53 8.19 7.40
N GLU A 35 11.80 7.87 7.15
CA GLU A 35 12.65 8.66 6.26
C GLU A 35 12.12 8.71 4.82
N LYS A 36 11.45 7.63 4.37
CA LYS A 36 10.91 7.53 3.01
C LYS A 36 9.52 8.12 2.85
N PHE A 37 8.63 7.89 3.82
CA PHE A 37 7.21 8.23 3.73
C PHE A 37 6.78 9.37 4.67
N GLY A 38 7.64 9.79 5.59
CA GLY A 38 7.30 10.69 6.67
C GLY A 38 6.47 10.00 7.77
N GLU A 39 5.84 10.82 8.60
CA GLU A 39 4.98 10.35 9.68
C GLU A 39 3.68 9.73 9.13
N PRO A 40 3.23 8.59 9.67
CA PRO A 40 1.98 7.97 9.25
C PRO A 40 0.77 8.83 9.66
N THR A 41 -0.28 8.79 8.85
CA THR A 41 -1.54 9.48 9.17
C THR A 41 -2.29 8.77 10.29
N VAL A 42 -2.22 7.45 10.33
CA VAL A 42 -2.86 6.62 11.36
C VAL A 42 -1.92 5.50 11.75
N ILE A 43 -1.83 5.24 13.05
CA ILE A 43 -1.17 4.07 13.63
C ILE A 43 -2.26 3.24 14.31
N SER A 44 -2.37 1.97 13.96
CA SER A 44 -3.29 1.02 14.60
C SER A 44 -2.61 -0.31 14.90
N ARG A 45 -3.28 -1.17 15.65
CA ARG A 45 -2.86 -2.56 15.86
C ARG A 45 -3.80 -3.50 15.13
N THR A 46 -3.25 -4.53 14.49
CA THR A 46 -4.02 -5.61 13.89
C THR A 46 -4.50 -6.60 14.96
N SER A 47 -5.36 -7.54 14.59
CA SER A 47 -5.80 -8.63 15.47
C SER A 47 -4.63 -9.53 15.93
N GLU A 48 -3.53 -9.55 15.17
CA GLU A 48 -2.31 -10.28 15.48
C GLU A 48 -1.32 -9.46 16.33
N ASN A 49 -1.76 -8.30 16.84
CA ASN A 49 -0.93 -7.36 17.62
C ASN A 49 0.27 -6.78 16.83
N ASN A 50 0.22 -6.84 15.49
CA ASN A 50 1.16 -6.14 14.62
C ASN A 50 0.81 -4.66 14.55
N ILE A 51 1.81 -3.82 14.27
CA ILE A 51 1.61 -2.38 14.09
C ILE A 51 1.26 -2.14 12.62
N LEU A 52 0.16 -1.42 12.36
CA LEU A 52 -0.25 -1.01 11.03
C LEU A 52 -0.16 0.50 10.89
N TRP A 53 0.71 0.96 10.00
CA TRP A 53 0.80 2.35 9.58
C TRP A 53 -0.01 2.58 8.33
N THR A 54 -0.81 3.64 8.34
CA THR A 54 -1.63 4.06 7.22
C THR A 54 -1.28 5.47 6.78
N TYR A 55 -0.95 5.64 5.51
CA TYR A 55 -0.68 6.93 4.88
C TYR A 55 -1.83 7.30 3.96
N LYS A 56 -2.65 8.28 4.37
CA LYS A 56 -3.80 8.74 3.58
C LYS A 56 -3.43 9.99 2.77
N PRO A 57 -3.86 10.09 1.50
CA PRO A 57 -3.71 11.32 0.74
C PRO A 57 -4.52 12.46 1.38
N SER A 58 -3.90 13.61 1.60
CA SER A 58 -4.49 14.77 2.28
C SER A 58 -5.55 15.52 1.45
N TRP A 59 -5.59 15.30 0.13
CA TRP A 59 -6.35 16.12 -0.82
C TRP A 59 -7.75 15.57 -1.18
N ARG A 60 -8.29 14.60 -0.43
CA ARG A 60 -9.60 14.00 -0.74
C ARG A 60 -10.62 14.20 0.38
N ILE A 61 -11.67 14.96 0.06
CA ILE A 61 -12.86 15.17 0.90
C ILE A 61 -13.82 13.96 0.84
N ILE A 62 -13.75 13.18 -0.24
CA ILE A 62 -14.58 11.99 -0.46
C ILE A 62 -13.95 10.80 0.27
N PRO A 63 -14.72 9.97 1.01
CA PRO A 63 -14.23 8.81 1.76
C PRO A 63 -13.83 7.65 0.83
N TYR A 64 -12.83 7.88 -0.01
CA TYR A 64 -12.29 6.90 -0.93
C TYR A 64 -10.84 6.63 -0.54
N ASN A 65 -10.53 5.37 -0.25
CA ASN A 65 -9.21 4.92 0.21
C ASN A 65 -8.18 4.78 -0.93
N LYS A 66 -8.51 5.25 -2.13
CA LYS A 66 -7.59 5.26 -3.27
C LYS A 66 -6.34 6.07 -2.94
N ASP A 67 -5.20 5.53 -3.34
CA ASP A 67 -3.85 5.98 -3.04
C ASP A 67 -3.38 5.83 -1.58
N THR A 68 -4.17 5.20 -0.70
CA THR A 68 -3.75 4.92 0.67
C THR A 68 -2.67 3.83 0.68
N VAL A 69 -1.57 4.08 1.39
CA VAL A 69 -0.50 3.09 1.61
C VAL A 69 -0.65 2.50 3.01
N TYR A 70 -0.57 1.18 3.09
CA TYR A 70 -0.60 0.41 4.31
C TYR A 70 0.73 -0.29 4.49
N ILE A 71 1.35 -0.15 5.66
CA ILE A 71 2.61 -0.80 6.01
C ILE A 71 2.42 -1.50 7.36
N GLU A 72 2.62 -2.81 7.39
CA GLU A 72 2.47 -3.65 8.57
C GLU A 72 3.86 -4.06 9.11
N PHE A 73 4.04 -3.88 10.41
CA PHE A 73 5.25 -4.19 11.13
C PHE A 73 5.02 -5.31 12.14
N GLU A 74 5.91 -6.28 12.11
CA GLU A 74 6.04 -7.30 13.16
C GLU A 74 7.42 -7.13 13.81
N LYS A 75 7.46 -7.02 15.13
CA LYS A 75 8.72 -6.85 15.90
C LYS A 75 9.61 -5.71 15.37
N GLY A 76 8.98 -4.59 14.96
CA GLY A 76 9.66 -3.40 14.45
C GLY A 76 10.17 -3.49 13.01
N LYS A 77 9.82 -4.55 12.26
CA LYS A 77 10.21 -4.74 10.86
C LYS A 77 9.01 -4.86 9.95
N VAL A 78 9.11 -4.29 8.75
CA VAL A 78 8.06 -4.41 7.72
C VAL A 78 7.92 -5.85 7.25
N ILE A 79 6.71 -6.40 7.40
CA ILE A 79 6.33 -7.72 6.89
C ILE A 79 5.40 -7.64 5.67
N ARG A 80 4.69 -6.52 5.49
CA ARG A 80 3.74 -6.33 4.39
C ARG A 80 3.59 -4.85 4.08
N ALA A 81 3.50 -4.50 2.80
CA ALA A 81 3.29 -3.12 2.38
C ALA A 81 2.50 -3.05 1.07
N TYR A 82 1.39 -2.32 1.02
CA TYR A 82 0.60 -2.22 -0.21
C TYR A 82 -0.11 -0.88 -0.35
N LYS A 83 -0.36 -0.50 -1.60
CA LYS A 83 -1.10 0.72 -1.95
C LYS A 83 -2.44 0.37 -2.58
N VAL A 84 -3.50 1.04 -2.11
CA VAL A 84 -4.85 0.95 -2.68
C VAL A 84 -4.98 1.91 -3.86
N ARG A 85 -5.75 1.56 -4.90
CA ARG A 85 -5.83 2.28 -6.18
C ARG A 85 -7.25 2.57 -6.62
#